data_AF-A0A2K4Y3V3-F1
#
_entry.id   AF-A0A2K4Y3V3-F1
#
_cell.length_a   1.000
_cell.length_b   1.000
_cell.length_c   1.000
_cell.angle_alpha   90.00
_cell.angle_beta   90.00
_cell.angle_gamma   90.00
#
_symmetry.space_group_name_H-M   'P 1'
#
loop_
_entity.id
_entity.type
_entity.pdbx_description
1 polymer ?
#
loop_
_entity_poly.entity_id
_entity_poly.type
_entity_poly.pdbx_seq_one_letter_code
_entity_poly.pdbx_strand_id
1 'polypeptide(L)'
;MRIPAVEPYLGSYADAVYGLKSGFFYFPILQAREWGLAEQSVLEHICVALALGHFHYSWQDKLIDEAISDPIMCLCASEALMASIDLVCDIDPHNTRDYRRMNSEYYARYTAAVLRDLAHRVTPHSYTADELLTLGEKAAPGGTVIRLIGSLTGHEGESDAVVEALILFCAGLQLVDDLGDAAIDAADGNLSWPVTSAIQAYPDLDRTNAEQVDAAVVGSGAEVACLRLATSVFTKVQCRADAISSRALCDLANAWRERTHGRLLTAEARVREFVEI
;
A
#
# COMPACT_ATOMS: atom_id res chain seq x y z
N MET A 1 -4.82 20.09 -11.53
CA MET A 1 -3.79 20.72 -10.68
C MET A 1 -3.56 22.15 -11.17
N ARG A 2 -3.59 23.17 -10.32
CA ARG A 2 -3.51 24.58 -10.71
C ARG A 2 -2.32 25.27 -10.03
N ILE A 3 -1.10 24.86 -10.36
CA ILE A 3 0.09 25.62 -10.00
C ILE A 3 0.69 26.20 -11.29
N PRO A 4 0.29 27.42 -11.71
CA PRO A 4 0.79 28.02 -12.96
C PRO A 4 2.32 28.15 -13.00
N ALA A 5 2.95 28.31 -11.83
CA ALA A 5 4.39 28.46 -11.71
C ALA A 5 5.19 27.19 -12.08
N VAL A 6 4.58 26.00 -11.98
CA VAL A 6 5.24 24.72 -12.29
C VAL A 6 4.70 24.04 -13.55
N GLU A 7 3.63 24.58 -14.15
CA GLU A 7 2.99 24.07 -15.36
C GLU A 7 3.96 23.80 -16.53
N PRO A 8 4.98 24.65 -16.81
CA PRO A 8 5.95 24.39 -17.88
C PRO A 8 6.80 23.13 -17.67
N TYR A 9 6.89 22.62 -16.44
CA TYR A 9 7.78 21.51 -16.08
C TYR A 9 7.05 20.17 -16.00
N LEU A 10 5.72 20.16 -15.94
CA LEU A 10 4.93 18.93 -15.75
C LEU A 10 4.95 18.01 -16.97
N GLY A 11 5.16 18.56 -18.17
CA GLY A 11 5.14 17.80 -19.43
C GLY A 11 6.17 16.67 -19.50
N SER A 12 7.31 16.80 -18.80
CA SER A 12 8.35 15.76 -18.75
C SER A 12 8.02 14.59 -17.81
N TYR A 13 6.96 14.68 -17.01
CA TYR A 13 6.61 13.68 -16.00
C TYR A 13 5.28 12.96 -16.27
N ALA A 14 4.66 13.18 -17.44
CA ALA A 14 3.32 12.64 -17.75
C ALA A 14 3.17 11.13 -17.52
N ASP A 15 4.23 10.35 -17.72
CA ASP A 15 4.23 8.89 -17.55
C ASP A 15 4.77 8.40 -16.19
N ALA A 16 5.51 9.23 -15.45
CA ALA A 16 6.17 8.86 -14.18
C ALA A 16 5.25 9.04 -12.95
N VAL A 17 4.13 9.73 -13.14
CA VAL A 17 3.27 10.31 -12.08
C VAL A 17 2.10 9.41 -11.71
N TYR A 18 1.83 8.40 -12.53
CA TYR A 18 0.64 7.60 -12.39
C TYR A 18 1.05 6.14 -12.28
N GLY A 19 1.00 5.59 -11.07
CA GLY A 19 1.20 4.18 -10.72
C GLY A 19 0.24 3.19 -11.41
N LEU A 20 -0.27 3.52 -12.60
CA LEU A 20 -1.20 2.76 -13.44
C LEU A 20 -0.71 1.35 -13.79
N LYS A 21 0.58 1.06 -13.61
CA LYS A 21 1.13 -0.28 -13.83
C LYS A 21 0.89 -1.22 -12.64
N SER A 22 0.69 -0.71 -11.43
CA SER A 22 0.28 -1.55 -10.29
C SER A 22 -1.25 -1.65 -10.31
N GLY A 23 -1.76 -2.84 -10.63
CA GLY A 23 -3.21 -3.07 -10.77
C GLY A 23 -4.07 -2.67 -9.56
N PHE A 24 -3.42 -2.41 -8.42
CA PHE A 24 -3.98 -1.88 -7.18
C PHE A 24 -4.77 -0.57 -7.37
N PHE A 25 -4.33 0.31 -8.29
CA PHE A 25 -5.03 1.57 -8.61
C PHE A 25 -6.46 1.38 -9.10
N TYR A 26 -6.77 0.21 -9.66
CA TYR A 26 -8.05 -0.05 -10.27
C TYR A 26 -9.08 -0.65 -9.30
N PHE A 27 -8.68 -1.03 -8.08
CA PHE A 27 -9.61 -1.65 -7.14
C PHE A 27 -10.87 -0.79 -6.88
N PRO A 28 -10.77 0.51 -6.54
CA PRO A 28 -11.96 1.32 -6.30
C PRO A 28 -12.88 1.41 -7.54
N ILE A 29 -12.31 1.40 -8.74
CA ILE A 29 -13.08 1.40 -10.00
C ILE A 29 -13.80 0.07 -10.23
N LEU A 30 -13.14 -1.06 -9.91
CA LEU A 30 -13.77 -2.37 -9.96
C LEU A 30 -14.93 -2.45 -8.94
N GLN A 31 -14.71 -1.96 -7.73
CA GLN A 31 -15.75 -1.91 -6.70
C GLN A 31 -16.93 -1.02 -7.11
N ALA A 32 -16.64 0.15 -7.71
CA ALA A 32 -17.67 1.06 -8.21
C ALA A 32 -18.55 0.39 -9.27
N ARG A 33 -17.93 -0.30 -10.25
CA ARG A 33 -18.64 -1.05 -11.28
C ARG A 33 -19.47 -2.19 -10.70
N GLU A 34 -18.92 -2.91 -9.73
CA GLU A 34 -19.62 -3.98 -9.02
C GLU A 34 -20.88 -3.47 -8.30
N TRP A 35 -20.80 -2.31 -7.67
CA TRP A 35 -21.95 -1.65 -7.02
C TRP A 35 -22.84 -0.85 -7.99
N GLY A 36 -22.64 -1.02 -9.30
CA GLY A 36 -23.56 -0.50 -10.33
C GLY A 36 -23.26 0.93 -10.79
N LEU A 37 -22.14 1.53 -10.41
CA LEU A 37 -21.73 2.83 -10.94
C LEU A 37 -21.23 2.66 -12.39
N ALA A 38 -22.10 2.97 -13.35
CA ALA A 38 -21.83 2.81 -14.78
C ALA A 38 -21.49 4.12 -15.50
N GLU A 39 -21.65 5.28 -14.84
CA GLU A 39 -21.41 6.58 -15.46
C GLU A 39 -19.91 6.81 -15.68
N GLN A 40 -19.50 6.73 -16.95
CA GLN A 40 -18.09 6.77 -17.34
C GLN A 40 -17.41 8.10 -16.95
N SER A 41 -18.10 9.24 -17.06
CA SER A 41 -17.60 10.55 -16.61
C SER A 41 -17.27 10.56 -15.13
N VAL A 42 -18.11 9.96 -14.29
CA VAL A 42 -17.86 9.88 -12.84
C VAL A 42 -16.68 8.95 -12.56
N LEU A 43 -16.63 7.78 -13.21
CA LEU A 43 -15.51 6.84 -13.07
C LEU A 43 -14.17 7.47 -13.46
N GLU A 44 -14.13 8.29 -14.51
CA GLU A 44 -12.94 9.02 -14.93
C GLU A 44 -12.50 10.04 -13.88
N HIS A 45 -13.43 10.82 -13.30
CA HIS A 45 -13.09 11.73 -12.22
C HIS A 45 -12.59 11.00 -10.97
N ILE A 46 -13.16 9.83 -10.63
CA ILE A 46 -12.67 8.97 -9.55
C ILE A 46 -11.23 8.50 -9.84
N CYS A 47 -10.95 8.03 -11.06
CA CYS A 47 -9.59 7.66 -11.47
C CYS A 47 -8.61 8.83 -11.29
N VAL A 48 -8.98 10.03 -11.72
CA VAL A 48 -8.13 11.22 -11.60
C VAL A 48 -7.91 11.60 -10.15
N ALA A 49 -8.94 11.53 -9.30
CA ALA A 49 -8.80 11.77 -7.86
C ALA A 49 -7.83 10.78 -7.22
N LEU A 50 -8.00 9.47 -7.45
CA LEU A 50 -7.08 8.44 -6.95
C LEU A 50 -5.64 8.66 -7.41
N ALA A 51 -5.47 8.98 -8.69
CA ALA A 51 -4.17 9.26 -9.28
C ALA A 51 -3.47 10.46 -8.63
N LEU A 52 -4.19 11.57 -8.41
CA LEU A 52 -3.66 12.76 -7.74
C LEU A 52 -3.36 12.51 -6.26
N GLY A 53 -4.21 11.77 -5.56
CA GLY A 53 -3.97 11.35 -4.18
C GLY A 53 -2.71 10.50 -4.08
N HIS A 54 -2.56 9.49 -4.93
CA HIS A 54 -1.35 8.66 -4.95
C HIS A 54 -0.09 9.41 -5.31
N PHE A 55 -0.17 10.34 -6.26
CA PHE A 55 0.95 11.21 -6.58
C PHE A 55 1.46 11.92 -5.32
N HIS A 56 0.57 12.46 -4.49
CA HIS A 56 0.96 13.05 -3.21
C HIS A 56 1.73 12.05 -2.34
N TYR A 57 1.14 10.88 -2.05
CA TYR A 57 1.73 9.90 -1.13
C TYR A 57 3.06 9.33 -1.65
N SER A 58 3.14 8.98 -2.94
CA SER A 58 4.37 8.45 -3.54
C SER A 58 5.54 9.43 -3.47
N TRP A 59 5.31 10.73 -3.64
CA TRP A 59 6.37 11.73 -3.50
C TRP A 59 6.71 12.07 -2.04
N GLN A 60 5.76 11.92 -1.12
CA GLN A 60 6.06 11.98 0.31
C GLN A 60 6.93 10.80 0.73
N ASP A 61 6.56 9.56 0.33
CA ASP A 61 7.33 8.36 0.62
C ASP A 61 8.75 8.47 0.07
N LYS A 62 8.93 8.85 -1.21
CA LYS A 62 10.28 9.07 -1.77
C LYS A 62 11.11 10.09 -0.99
N LEU A 63 10.51 11.21 -0.60
CA LEU A 63 11.21 12.23 0.18
C LEU A 63 11.64 11.69 1.56
N ILE A 64 10.81 10.86 2.18
CA ILE A 64 11.04 10.30 3.52
C ILE A 64 12.02 9.12 3.47
N ASP A 65 11.97 8.32 2.41
CA ASP A 65 12.67 7.04 2.30
C ASP A 65 14.04 7.21 1.64
N GLU A 66 14.09 7.94 0.52
CA GLU A 66 15.31 8.09 -0.28
C GLU A 66 16.12 9.35 0.10
N ALA A 67 15.52 10.28 0.86
CA ALA A 67 16.04 11.65 1.10
C ALA A 67 16.38 12.42 -0.20
N ILE A 68 15.94 11.91 -1.34
CA ILE A 68 16.16 12.43 -2.69
C ILE A 68 14.80 12.39 -3.38
N SER A 69 14.34 13.56 -3.82
CA SER A 69 13.08 13.68 -4.55
C SER A 69 13.18 14.86 -5.51
N ASP A 70 12.42 14.81 -6.59
CA ASP A 70 12.36 15.92 -7.53
C ASP A 70 11.68 17.12 -6.84
N PRO A 71 12.37 18.26 -6.68
CA PRO A 71 11.83 19.39 -5.92
C PRO A 71 10.53 19.95 -6.52
N ILE A 72 10.38 19.91 -7.85
CA ILE A 72 9.18 20.39 -8.52
C ILE A 72 8.00 19.49 -8.15
N MET A 73 8.23 18.18 -8.08
CA MET A 73 7.21 17.20 -7.77
C MET A 73 6.79 17.26 -6.30
N CYS A 74 7.75 17.47 -5.38
CA CYS A 74 7.43 17.76 -3.98
C CYS A 74 6.55 19.01 -3.82
N LEU A 75 6.82 20.08 -4.55
CA LEU A 75 5.98 21.29 -4.53
C LEU A 75 4.59 21.03 -5.10
N CYS A 76 4.46 20.14 -6.08
CA CYS A 76 3.18 19.74 -6.66
C CYS A 76 2.37 18.81 -5.73
N ALA A 77 3.03 18.03 -4.87
CA ALA A 77 2.38 16.97 -4.10
C ALA A 77 1.21 17.46 -3.24
N SER A 78 1.38 18.56 -2.51
CA SER A 78 0.31 19.11 -1.67
C SER A 78 -0.89 19.61 -2.49
N GLU A 79 -0.63 20.23 -3.64
CA GLU A 79 -1.69 20.73 -4.53
C GLU A 79 -2.40 19.60 -5.28
N ALA A 80 -1.70 18.49 -5.56
CA ALA A 80 -2.32 17.28 -6.07
C ALA A 80 -3.29 16.67 -5.04
N LEU A 81 -2.91 16.60 -3.75
CA LEU A 81 -3.80 16.14 -2.69
C LEU A 81 -5.06 17.02 -2.59
N MET A 82 -4.88 18.35 -2.60
CA MET A 82 -6.02 19.28 -2.56
C MET A 82 -6.94 19.10 -3.77
N ALA A 83 -6.37 18.98 -4.97
CA ALA A 83 -7.14 18.74 -6.19
C ALA A 83 -7.86 17.38 -6.17
N SER A 84 -7.28 16.34 -5.57
CA SER A 84 -7.95 15.05 -5.36
C SER A 84 -9.19 15.20 -4.47
N ILE A 85 -9.07 15.93 -3.36
CA ILE A 85 -10.18 16.15 -2.42
C ILE A 85 -11.27 17.01 -3.05
N ASP A 86 -10.89 18.05 -3.81
CA ASP A 86 -11.84 18.90 -4.51
C ASP A 86 -12.61 18.09 -5.57
N LEU A 87 -11.95 17.20 -6.32
CA LEU A 87 -12.63 16.29 -7.25
C LEU A 87 -13.64 15.37 -6.55
N VAL A 88 -13.29 14.80 -5.39
CA VAL A 88 -14.23 14.01 -4.58
C VAL A 88 -15.45 14.85 -4.18
N CYS A 89 -15.22 16.09 -3.76
CA CYS A 89 -16.27 17.03 -3.39
C CYS A 89 -17.15 17.46 -4.58
N ASP A 90 -16.58 17.59 -5.77
CA ASP A 90 -17.31 17.99 -6.98
C ASP A 90 -18.20 16.84 -7.51
N ILE A 91 -17.78 15.58 -7.32
CA ILE A 91 -18.59 14.40 -7.68
C ILE A 91 -19.84 14.31 -6.80
N ASP A 92 -19.71 14.58 -5.50
CA ASP A 92 -20.84 14.59 -4.56
C ASP A 92 -20.84 15.86 -3.67
N PRO A 93 -21.41 16.96 -4.19
CA PRO A 93 -21.36 18.27 -3.54
C PRO A 93 -22.22 18.36 -2.28
N HIS A 94 -23.07 17.38 -2.00
CA HIS A 94 -23.93 17.38 -0.82
C HIS A 94 -23.19 16.90 0.44
N ASN A 95 -22.11 16.12 0.29
CA ASN A 95 -21.37 15.50 1.39
C ASN A 95 -19.93 16.03 1.55
N THR A 96 -19.60 17.18 0.94
CA THR A 96 -18.24 17.77 0.95
C THR A 96 -17.58 17.84 2.33
N ARG A 97 -18.33 18.25 3.36
CA ARG A 97 -17.81 18.36 4.73
C ARG A 97 -17.41 16.99 5.29
N ASP A 98 -18.18 15.96 4.98
CA ASP A 98 -17.90 14.60 5.45
C ASP A 98 -16.69 14.01 4.73
N TYR A 99 -16.54 14.20 3.41
CA TYR A 99 -15.34 13.75 2.71
C TYR A 99 -14.05 14.41 3.22
N ARG A 100 -14.09 15.72 3.51
CA ARG A 100 -12.92 16.42 4.10
C ARG A 100 -12.58 15.90 5.50
N ARG A 101 -13.61 15.61 6.32
CA ARG A 101 -13.42 14.99 7.63
C ARG A 101 -12.81 13.59 7.48
N MET A 102 -13.40 12.73 6.64
CA MET A 102 -12.90 11.37 6.37
C MET A 102 -11.46 11.38 5.85
N ASN A 103 -11.14 12.26 4.91
CA ASN A 103 -9.78 12.40 4.42
C ASN A 103 -8.80 12.73 5.54
N SER A 104 -9.19 13.62 6.47
CA SER A 104 -8.34 13.96 7.62
C SER A 104 -8.13 12.77 8.57
N GLU A 105 -9.19 11.96 8.79
CA GLU A 105 -9.12 10.74 9.61
C GLU A 105 -8.20 9.69 8.97
N TYR A 106 -8.36 9.44 7.68
CA TYR A 106 -7.49 8.50 6.95
C TYR A 106 -6.06 9.01 6.79
N TYR A 107 -5.86 10.32 6.64
CA TYR A 107 -4.52 10.93 6.63
C TYR A 107 -3.82 10.78 7.99
N ALA A 108 -4.57 10.87 9.10
CA ALA A 108 -4.02 10.63 10.43
C ALA A 108 -3.56 9.17 10.59
N ARG A 109 -4.28 8.21 10.03
CA ARG A 109 -3.88 6.78 9.99
C ARG A 109 -2.62 6.56 9.17
N TYR A 110 -2.55 7.14 7.97
CA TYR A 110 -1.34 7.15 7.13
C TYR A 110 -0.14 7.74 7.88
N THR A 111 -0.32 8.91 8.50
CA THR A 111 0.75 9.59 9.23
C THR A 111 1.23 8.74 10.41
N ALA A 112 0.32 8.11 11.15
CA ALA A 112 0.68 7.20 12.22
C ALA A 112 1.48 5.99 11.71
N ALA A 113 1.15 5.47 10.53
CA ALA A 113 1.91 4.38 9.89
C ALA A 113 3.33 4.82 9.54
N VAL A 114 3.48 5.95 8.86
CA VAL A 114 4.80 6.51 8.50
C VAL A 114 5.66 6.79 9.74
N LEU A 115 5.06 7.34 10.82
CA LEU A 115 5.79 7.58 12.06
C LEU A 115 6.26 6.29 12.74
N ARG A 116 5.50 5.19 12.65
CA ARG A 116 5.94 3.88 13.14
C ARG A 116 7.14 3.38 12.34
N ASP A 117 7.05 3.41 11.01
CA ASP A 117 8.15 2.97 10.14
C ASP A 117 9.42 3.77 10.38
N LEU A 118 9.31 5.09 10.55
CA LEU A 118 10.43 5.95 10.90
C LEU A 118 11.05 5.60 12.27
N ALA A 119 10.22 5.26 13.26
CA ALA A 119 10.72 4.82 14.56
C ALA A 119 11.47 3.48 14.47
N HIS A 120 11.07 2.60 13.56
CA HIS A 120 11.69 1.30 13.32
C HIS A 120 13.08 1.40 12.68
N ARG A 121 13.39 2.49 11.95
CA ARG A 121 14.72 2.69 11.31
C ARG A 121 15.87 2.90 12.29
N VAL A 122 15.60 3.26 13.55
CA VAL A 122 16.66 3.68 14.48
C VAL A 122 17.38 2.49 15.10
N THR A 123 16.65 1.44 15.49
CA THR A 123 17.21 0.26 16.16
C THR A 123 16.46 -0.99 15.69
N PRO A 124 17.16 -2.06 15.28
CA PRO A 124 16.51 -3.32 14.97
C PRO A 124 15.70 -3.83 16.17
N HIS A 125 14.40 -4.05 15.99
CA HIS A 125 13.51 -4.55 17.03
C HIS A 125 12.65 -5.72 16.54
N SER A 126 12.18 -6.56 17.46
CA SER A 126 11.27 -7.63 17.08
C SER A 126 9.88 -7.05 16.80
N TYR A 127 9.41 -7.19 15.57
CA TYR A 127 8.07 -6.78 15.17
C TYR A 127 7.00 -7.57 15.93
N THR A 128 6.02 -6.85 16.46
CA THR A 128 4.80 -7.42 17.02
C THR A 128 3.80 -7.75 15.91
N ALA A 129 2.84 -8.64 16.20
CA ALA A 129 1.77 -8.95 15.26
C ALA A 129 0.95 -7.71 14.88
N ASP A 130 0.72 -6.80 15.83
CA ASP A 130 -0.03 -5.57 15.60
C ASP A 130 0.73 -4.60 14.68
N GLU A 131 2.06 -4.49 14.82
CA GLU A 131 2.87 -3.69 13.90
C GLU A 131 2.78 -4.22 12.46
N LEU A 132 2.90 -5.53 12.27
CA LEU A 132 2.81 -6.14 10.94
C LEU A 132 1.42 -5.96 10.31
N LEU A 133 0.35 -6.06 11.10
CA LEU A 133 -1.01 -5.87 10.61
C LEU A 133 -1.35 -4.40 10.31
N THR A 134 -0.62 -3.46 10.92
CA THR A 134 -0.83 -2.03 10.71
C THR A 134 0.05 -1.43 9.61
N LEU A 135 0.89 -2.23 8.94
CA LEU A 135 1.64 -1.84 7.74
C LEU A 135 0.71 -1.33 6.63
N GLY A 136 -0.47 -1.93 6.49
CA GLY A 136 -1.45 -1.55 5.48
C GLY A 136 -2.09 -0.17 5.67
N GLU A 137 -1.89 0.46 6.83
CA GLU A 137 -2.46 1.77 7.16
C GLU A 137 -1.98 2.90 6.24
N LYS A 138 -0.85 2.71 5.52
CA LYS A 138 -0.43 3.64 4.47
C LYS A 138 -1.45 3.76 3.32
N ALA A 139 -2.26 2.73 3.09
CA ALA A 139 -3.31 2.75 2.07
C ALA A 139 -4.62 3.40 2.56
N ALA A 140 -4.73 3.73 3.84
CA ALA A 140 -5.94 4.30 4.44
C ALA A 140 -6.53 5.50 3.67
N PRO A 141 -5.74 6.44 3.11
CA PRO A 141 -6.28 7.58 2.36
C PRO A 141 -7.14 7.20 1.15
N GLY A 142 -6.91 6.03 0.54
CA GLY A 142 -7.78 5.50 -0.52
C GLY A 142 -9.21 5.22 -0.04
N GLY A 143 -9.43 5.13 1.28
CA GLY A 143 -10.73 4.92 1.90
C GLY A 143 -11.74 6.02 1.58
N THR A 144 -11.32 7.28 1.48
CA THR A 144 -12.21 8.40 1.13
C THR A 144 -12.95 8.15 -0.19
N VAL A 145 -12.25 7.59 -1.19
CA VAL A 145 -12.83 7.31 -2.51
C VAL A 145 -13.80 6.12 -2.44
N ILE A 146 -13.50 5.09 -1.66
CA ILE A 146 -14.41 3.95 -1.46
C ILE A 146 -15.70 4.41 -0.76
N ARG A 147 -15.60 5.35 0.19
CA ARG A 147 -16.77 5.96 0.83
C ARG A 147 -17.61 6.78 -0.13
N LEU A 148 -16.97 7.59 -0.99
CA LEU A 148 -17.64 8.30 -2.07
C LEU A 148 -18.43 7.32 -2.94
N ILE A 149 -17.77 6.25 -3.40
CA ILE A 149 -18.40 5.22 -4.23
C ILE A 149 -19.61 4.62 -3.49
N GLY A 150 -19.45 4.24 -2.22
CA GLY A 150 -20.53 3.70 -1.40
C GLY A 150 -21.72 4.67 -1.30
N SER A 151 -21.48 5.97 -1.15
CA SER A 151 -22.56 6.97 -1.12
C SER A 151 -23.27 7.11 -2.46
N LEU A 152 -22.52 7.13 -3.56
CA LEU A 152 -23.10 7.23 -4.91
C LEU A 152 -23.93 6.01 -5.30
N THR A 153 -23.64 4.84 -4.72
CA THR A 153 -24.30 3.58 -5.05
C THR A 153 -25.26 3.07 -3.97
N GLY A 154 -25.45 3.79 -2.86
CA GLY A 154 -26.31 3.36 -1.75
C GLY A 154 -25.78 2.18 -0.94
N HIS A 155 -24.45 2.04 -0.86
CA HIS A 155 -23.71 1.03 -0.11
C HIS A 155 -22.87 1.66 1.03
N GLU A 156 -23.40 2.70 1.68
CA GLU A 156 -22.69 3.41 2.75
C GLU A 156 -22.37 2.47 3.93
N GLY A 157 -23.28 1.55 4.24
CA GLY A 157 -23.14 0.58 5.33
C GLY A 157 -22.01 -0.43 5.14
N GLU A 158 -21.70 -0.77 3.89
CA GLU A 158 -20.66 -1.73 3.52
C GLU A 158 -19.30 -1.07 3.29
N SER A 159 -19.30 0.20 2.87
CA SER A 159 -18.08 0.94 2.48
C SER A 159 -17.00 0.94 3.56
N ASP A 160 -17.37 1.06 4.83
CA ASP A 160 -16.44 0.96 5.98
C ASP A 160 -15.69 -0.37 6.00
N ALA A 161 -16.46 -1.45 5.90
CA ALA A 161 -15.92 -2.79 6.00
C ALA A 161 -15.03 -3.12 4.79
N VAL A 162 -15.36 -2.59 3.60
CA VAL A 162 -14.51 -2.69 2.41
C VAL A 162 -13.19 -1.96 2.63
N VAL A 163 -13.21 -0.75 3.21
CA VAL A 163 -11.97 0.00 3.51
C VAL A 163 -11.08 -0.78 4.48
N GLU A 164 -11.63 -1.28 5.60
CA GLU A 164 -10.84 -2.05 6.57
C GLU A 164 -10.32 -3.37 5.99
N ALA A 165 -11.09 -4.03 5.12
CA ALA A 165 -10.63 -5.22 4.42
C ALA A 165 -9.52 -4.90 3.41
N LEU A 166 -9.60 -3.76 2.72
CA LEU A 166 -8.56 -3.29 1.81
C LEU A 166 -7.27 -2.91 2.55
N ILE A 167 -7.36 -2.22 3.69
CA ILE A 167 -6.20 -1.88 4.53
C ILE A 167 -5.50 -3.17 4.99
N LEU A 168 -6.26 -4.16 5.46
CA LEU A 168 -5.71 -5.46 5.82
C LEU A 168 -5.07 -6.17 4.61
N PHE A 169 -5.68 -6.07 3.43
CA PHE A 169 -5.09 -6.58 2.19
C PHE A 169 -3.73 -5.92 1.88
N CYS A 170 -3.63 -4.60 2.05
CA CYS A 170 -2.39 -3.86 1.87
C CYS A 170 -1.30 -4.26 2.88
N ALA A 171 -1.67 -4.64 4.10
CA ALA A 171 -0.70 -5.20 5.05
C ALA A 171 -0.09 -6.51 4.50
N GLY A 172 -0.92 -7.35 3.87
CA GLY A 172 -0.45 -8.56 3.19
C GLY A 172 0.46 -8.26 2.00
N LEU A 173 0.17 -7.22 1.23
CA LEU A 173 1.02 -6.77 0.13
C LEU A 173 2.37 -6.25 0.63
N GLN A 174 2.37 -5.41 1.67
CA GLN A 174 3.60 -4.83 2.22
C GLN A 174 4.58 -5.92 2.67
N LEU A 175 4.09 -6.98 3.31
CA LEU A 175 4.93 -8.13 3.68
C LEU A 175 5.61 -8.81 2.50
N VAL A 176 4.95 -8.83 1.34
CA VAL A 176 5.47 -9.43 0.11
C VAL A 176 6.43 -8.48 -0.61
N ASP A 177 6.18 -7.18 -0.51
CA ASP A 177 6.98 -6.09 -1.05
C ASP A 177 8.30 -5.95 -0.28
N ASP A 178 8.25 -5.81 1.05
CA ASP A 178 9.41 -5.78 1.96
C ASP A 178 10.34 -6.98 1.74
N LEU A 179 9.76 -8.15 1.42
CA LEU A 179 10.52 -9.36 1.12
C LEU A 179 11.21 -9.28 -0.26
N GLY A 180 10.56 -8.67 -1.25
CA GLY A 180 11.15 -8.44 -2.57
C GLY A 180 12.26 -7.39 -2.55
N ASP A 181 12.11 -6.39 -1.68
CA ASP A 181 12.99 -5.23 -1.59
C ASP A 181 14.00 -5.33 -0.44
N ALA A 182 14.07 -6.46 0.28
CA ALA A 182 14.92 -6.62 1.47
C ALA A 182 16.39 -6.20 1.27
N ALA A 183 16.98 -6.52 0.11
CA ALA A 183 18.34 -6.10 -0.21
C ALA A 183 18.48 -4.58 -0.43
N ILE A 184 17.48 -3.96 -1.07
CA ILE A 184 17.41 -2.50 -1.29
C ILE A 184 17.21 -1.82 0.07
N ASP A 185 16.24 -2.27 0.86
CA ASP A 185 15.96 -1.77 2.20
C ASP A 185 17.21 -1.82 3.08
N ALA A 186 17.92 -2.95 3.10
CA ALA A 186 19.13 -3.10 3.89
C ALA A 186 20.23 -2.11 3.46
N ALA A 187 20.40 -1.89 2.16
CA ALA A 187 21.39 -0.97 1.61
C ALA A 187 21.06 0.49 1.93
N ASP A 188 19.77 0.86 1.90
CA ASP A 188 19.27 2.19 2.21
C ASP A 188 19.13 2.45 3.72
N GLY A 189 19.36 1.42 4.54
CA GLY A 189 19.24 1.49 6.00
C GLY A 189 17.81 1.42 6.51
N ASN A 190 16.86 1.03 5.67
CA ASN A 190 15.51 0.67 6.06
C ASN A 190 15.52 -0.68 6.77
N LEU A 191 14.85 -0.73 7.94
CA LEU A 191 14.81 -1.92 8.79
C LEU A 191 13.45 -2.62 8.67
N SER A 192 13.05 -2.99 7.44
CA SER A 192 11.84 -3.78 7.23
C SER A 192 11.88 -5.10 8.00
N TRP A 193 10.71 -5.72 8.22
CA TRP A 193 10.64 -6.94 9.02
C TRP A 193 11.61 -8.07 8.57
N PRO A 194 11.72 -8.40 7.27
CA PRO A 194 12.67 -9.41 6.83
C PRO A 194 14.13 -9.02 7.10
N VAL A 195 14.51 -7.76 6.86
CA VAL A 195 15.85 -7.24 7.14
C VAL A 195 16.18 -7.28 8.62
N THR A 196 15.25 -6.85 9.47
CA THR A 196 15.42 -6.85 10.92
C THR A 196 15.59 -8.28 11.47
N SER A 197 14.80 -9.23 10.96
CA SER A 197 14.91 -10.64 11.33
C SER A 197 16.27 -11.22 10.92
N ALA A 198 16.76 -10.87 9.73
CA ALA A 198 18.09 -11.26 9.26
C ALA A 198 19.22 -10.70 10.15
N ILE A 199 19.17 -9.41 10.49
CA ILE A 199 20.17 -8.75 11.36
C ILE A 199 20.18 -9.37 12.77
N GLN A 200 19.00 -9.68 13.33
CA GLN A 200 18.90 -10.30 14.65
C GLN A 200 19.50 -11.72 14.67
N ALA A 201 19.33 -12.49 13.59
CA ALA A 201 19.91 -13.83 13.46
C ALA A 201 21.41 -13.79 13.11
N TYR A 202 21.85 -12.79 12.36
CA TYR A 202 23.22 -12.63 11.86
C TYR A 202 23.74 -11.20 12.13
N PRO A 203 24.20 -10.90 13.36
CA PRO A 203 24.60 -9.54 13.74
C PRO A 203 25.75 -8.94 12.92
N ASP A 204 26.60 -9.77 12.33
CA ASP A 204 27.75 -9.37 11.51
C ASP A 204 27.42 -9.27 10.00
N LEU A 205 26.13 -9.28 9.63
CA LEU A 205 25.66 -9.18 8.25
C LEU A 205 26.15 -7.89 7.56
N ASP A 206 26.82 -8.02 6.40
CA ASP A 206 27.11 -6.89 5.53
C ASP A 206 25.86 -6.49 4.75
N ARG A 207 25.19 -5.44 5.24
CA ARG A 207 23.96 -4.89 4.66
C ARG A 207 24.13 -4.27 3.27
N THR A 208 25.36 -4.02 2.82
CA THR A 208 25.63 -3.49 1.48
C THR A 208 25.76 -4.59 0.43
N ASN A 209 25.86 -5.86 0.87
CA ASN A 209 25.98 -7.01 -0.01
C ASN A 209 24.62 -7.71 -0.16
N ALA A 210 23.96 -7.47 -1.30
CA ALA A 210 22.64 -8.04 -1.60
C ALA A 210 22.59 -9.57 -1.46
N GLU A 211 23.60 -10.31 -1.92
CA GLU A 211 23.64 -11.77 -1.82
C GLU A 211 23.69 -12.25 -0.36
N GLN A 212 24.42 -11.53 0.50
CA GLN A 212 24.45 -11.85 1.93
C GLN A 212 23.12 -11.53 2.60
N VAL A 213 22.48 -10.41 2.25
CA VAL A 213 21.16 -10.05 2.78
C VAL A 213 20.12 -11.10 2.40
N ASP A 214 20.06 -11.47 1.12
CA ASP A 214 19.14 -12.50 0.62
C ASP A 214 19.35 -13.84 1.33
N ALA A 215 20.62 -14.27 1.47
CA ALA A 215 20.95 -15.50 2.19
C ALA A 215 20.55 -15.43 3.68
N ALA A 216 20.74 -14.29 4.33
CA ALA A 216 20.38 -14.09 5.73
C ALA A 216 18.86 -14.01 5.96
N VAL A 217 18.10 -13.42 5.02
CA VAL A 217 16.63 -13.41 5.03
C VAL A 217 16.08 -14.84 4.90
N VAL A 218 16.68 -15.66 4.05
CA VAL A 218 16.33 -17.09 3.94
C VAL A 218 16.75 -17.85 5.20
N GLY A 219 18.01 -17.71 5.64
CA GLY A 219 18.60 -18.44 6.76
C GLY A 219 17.96 -18.12 8.12
N SER A 220 17.49 -16.89 8.31
CA SER A 220 16.74 -16.48 9.51
C SER A 220 15.30 -17.03 9.54
N GLY A 221 14.82 -17.60 8.43
CA GLY A 221 13.44 -18.05 8.26
C GLY A 221 12.44 -16.92 8.00
N ALA A 222 12.92 -15.68 7.84
CA ALA A 222 12.07 -14.51 7.64
C ALA A 222 11.27 -14.60 6.34
N GLU A 223 11.86 -15.13 5.26
CA GLU A 223 11.16 -15.36 3.99
C GLU A 223 9.90 -16.22 4.19
N VAL A 224 10.05 -17.39 4.83
CA VAL A 224 8.94 -18.32 5.08
C VAL A 224 7.89 -17.68 6.00
N ALA A 225 8.34 -16.97 7.05
CA ALA A 225 7.44 -16.28 7.97
C ALA A 225 6.60 -15.19 7.27
N CYS A 226 7.23 -14.36 6.44
CA CYS A 226 6.56 -13.30 5.67
C CYS A 226 5.51 -13.89 4.73
N LEU A 227 5.90 -14.87 3.89
CA LEU A 227 5.00 -15.49 2.93
C LEU A 227 3.83 -16.23 3.60
N ARG A 228 4.08 -16.90 4.73
CA ARG A 228 3.04 -17.58 5.50
C ARG A 228 2.05 -16.58 6.11
N LEU A 229 2.56 -15.51 6.72
CA LEU A 229 1.71 -14.46 7.28
C LEU A 229 0.89 -13.77 6.19
N ALA A 230 1.51 -13.36 5.08
CA ALA A 230 0.82 -12.75 3.94
C ALA A 230 -0.27 -13.68 3.38
N THR A 231 0.00 -14.97 3.22
CA THR A 231 -1.01 -15.96 2.79
C THR A 231 -2.20 -16.02 3.77
N SER A 232 -1.92 -16.00 5.07
CA SER A 232 -2.96 -16.01 6.10
C SER A 232 -3.77 -14.71 6.11
N VAL A 233 -3.12 -13.56 5.87
CA VAL A 233 -3.77 -12.25 5.73
C VAL A 233 -4.68 -12.23 4.51
N PHE A 234 -4.21 -12.66 3.33
CA PHE A 234 -5.05 -12.72 2.12
C PHE A 234 -6.24 -13.67 2.27
N THR A 235 -6.06 -14.79 2.97
CA THR A 235 -7.17 -15.70 3.31
C THR A 235 -8.22 -14.99 4.19
N LYS A 236 -7.77 -14.26 5.21
CA LYS A 236 -8.67 -13.48 6.08
C LYS A 236 -9.39 -12.37 5.33
N VAL A 237 -8.71 -11.67 4.43
CA VAL A 237 -9.32 -10.65 3.55
C VAL A 237 -10.37 -11.30 2.67
N GLN A 238 -10.08 -12.43 2.04
CA GLN A 238 -11.03 -13.15 1.21
C GLN A 238 -12.32 -13.47 1.99
N CYS A 239 -12.21 -14.04 3.20
CA CYS A 239 -13.38 -14.34 4.03
C CYS A 239 -14.16 -13.07 4.43
N ARG A 240 -13.47 -11.96 4.72
CA ARG A 240 -14.13 -10.68 5.02
C ARG A 240 -14.84 -10.09 3.82
N ALA A 241 -14.18 -10.12 2.65
CA ALA A 241 -14.71 -9.63 1.39
C ALA A 241 -15.96 -10.41 0.97
N ASP A 242 -15.96 -11.74 1.13
CA ASP A 242 -17.12 -12.59 0.90
C ASP A 242 -18.30 -12.23 1.83
N ALA A 243 -18.03 -12.03 3.13
CA ALA A 243 -19.05 -11.66 4.11
C ALA A 243 -19.71 -10.30 3.84
N ILE A 244 -19.01 -9.37 3.19
CA ILE A 244 -19.53 -8.05 2.81
C ILE A 244 -19.92 -7.97 1.33
N SER A 245 -19.97 -9.10 0.64
CA SER A 245 -20.34 -9.19 -0.78
C SER A 245 -19.51 -8.28 -1.70
N SER A 246 -18.21 -8.12 -1.41
CA SER A 246 -17.23 -7.46 -2.29
C SER A 246 -16.49 -8.52 -3.09
N ARG A 247 -16.98 -8.84 -4.28
CA ARG A 247 -16.38 -9.83 -5.19
C ARG A 247 -15.03 -9.35 -5.71
N ALA A 248 -14.90 -8.08 -6.07
CA ALA A 248 -13.65 -7.50 -6.55
C ALA A 248 -12.51 -7.69 -5.53
N LEU A 249 -12.77 -7.44 -4.24
CA LEU A 249 -11.75 -7.64 -3.20
C LEU A 249 -11.51 -9.12 -2.92
N CYS A 250 -12.55 -9.96 -2.98
CA CYS A 250 -12.43 -11.41 -2.82
C CYS A 250 -11.55 -12.02 -3.91
N ASP A 251 -11.78 -11.67 -5.18
CA ASP A 251 -11.00 -12.14 -6.32
C ASP A 251 -9.55 -11.65 -6.25
N LEU A 252 -9.34 -10.38 -5.87
CA LEU A 252 -8.01 -9.82 -5.69
C LEU A 252 -7.24 -10.53 -4.56
N ALA A 253 -7.88 -10.77 -3.41
CA ALA A 253 -7.31 -11.50 -2.30
C ALA A 253 -6.97 -12.94 -2.68
N ASN A 254 -7.83 -13.61 -3.44
CA ASN A 254 -7.57 -14.96 -3.95
C ASN A 254 -6.36 -15.02 -4.87
N ALA A 255 -6.27 -14.12 -5.85
CA ALA A 255 -5.14 -14.08 -6.78
C ALA A 255 -3.81 -13.89 -6.06
N TRP A 256 -3.75 -12.99 -5.07
CA TRP A 256 -2.56 -12.77 -4.27
C TRP A 256 -2.27 -13.90 -3.28
N ARG A 257 -3.28 -14.53 -2.70
CA ARG A 257 -3.13 -15.74 -1.88
C ARG A 257 -2.47 -16.85 -2.69
N GLU A 258 -2.96 -17.14 -3.90
CA GLU A 258 -2.41 -18.19 -4.76
C GLU A 258 -0.96 -17.92 -5.16
N ARG A 259 -0.66 -16.69 -5.59
CA ARG A 259 0.71 -16.26 -5.91
C ARG A 259 1.65 -16.42 -4.70
N THR A 260 1.22 -15.94 -3.53
CA THR A 260 2.03 -15.96 -2.31
C THR A 260 2.22 -17.38 -1.79
N HIS A 261 1.18 -18.22 -1.87
CA HIS A 261 1.26 -19.62 -1.48
C HIS A 261 2.21 -20.41 -2.38
N GLY A 262 2.19 -20.17 -3.70
CA GLY A 262 3.16 -20.79 -4.63
C GLY A 262 4.61 -20.43 -4.28
N ARG A 263 4.87 -19.17 -3.91
CA ARG A 263 6.18 -18.72 -3.41
C ARG A 263 6.54 -19.40 -2.08
N LEU A 264 5.57 -19.53 -1.16
CA LEU A 264 5.78 -20.18 0.14
C LEU A 264 6.22 -21.64 -0.02
N LEU A 265 5.55 -22.42 -0.88
CA LEU A 265 5.90 -23.82 -1.14
C LEU A 265 7.34 -23.94 -1.67
N THR A 266 7.76 -23.00 -2.52
CA THR A 266 9.14 -22.95 -3.05
C THR A 266 10.14 -22.60 -1.95
N ALA A 267 9.83 -21.63 -1.09
CA ALA A 267 10.66 -21.25 0.04
C ALA A 267 10.83 -22.40 1.05
N GLU A 268 9.73 -23.08 1.39
CA GLU A 268 9.75 -24.23 2.31
C GLU A 268 10.51 -25.44 1.73
N ALA A 269 10.52 -25.63 0.41
CA ALA A 269 11.31 -26.67 -0.23
C ALA A 269 12.82 -26.36 -0.12
N ARG A 270 13.23 -25.13 -0.42
CA ARG A 270 14.63 -24.68 -0.28
C ARG A 270 15.17 -24.88 1.14
N VAL A 271 14.40 -24.51 2.16
CA VAL A 271 14.82 -24.68 3.56
C VAL A 271 15.04 -26.15 3.92
N ARG A 272 14.23 -27.08 3.39
CA ARG A 272 14.42 -28.53 3.64
C ARG A 272 15.72 -29.05 3.04
N GLU A 273 16.09 -28.59 1.85
CA GLU A 273 17.36 -28.96 1.20
C GLU A 273 18.59 -28.50 2.02
N PHE A 274 18.48 -27.41 2.78
CA PHE A 274 19.54 -26.94 3.69
C PHE A 274 19.63 -27.70 5.02
N VAL A 275 18.55 -28.36 5.46
CA VAL A 275 18.49 -29.08 6.75
C VAL A 275 18.87 -30.57 6.59
N GLU A 276 18.85 -31.10 5.37
CA GLU A 276 19.21 -32.49 5.06
C GLU A 276 20.70 -32.70 4.67
N ILE A 277 21.53 -31.66 4.81
CA ILE A 277 23.00 -31.69 4.62
C ILE A 277 23.69 -31.58 5.99
#